data_AF-A0A7G8X3M2-F1
#
_entry.id   AF-A0A7G8X3M2-F1
#
_cell.length_a   1.000
_cell.length_b   1.000
_cell.length_c   1.000
_cell.angle_alpha   90.00
_cell.angle_beta   90.00
_cell.angle_gamma   90.00
#
_symmetry.space_group_name_H-M   'P 1'
#
loop_
_entity.id
_entity.type
_entity.pdbx_description
1 polymer ?
#
loop_
_entity_poly.entity_id
_entity_poly.type
_entity_poly.pdbx_seq_one_letter_code
_entity_poly.pdbx_strand_id
1 'polypeptide(L)'
;MIRPALTAWRDVTMKLLALSAKKTSEEQRDEAILSIEGFLDDRDKLQPHIAAPFTPEEEALGKELVKLETNVQKELDLFRRQIRVDISGTQSKKGNMKNYLNPYSNVARDGTFYDTKQ
;
A
#
# COMPACT_ATOMS: atom_id res chain seq x y z
N MET A 1 3.07 8.33 -36.04
CA MET A 1 3.44 9.22 -34.92
C MET A 1 2.55 8.87 -33.75
N ILE A 2 3.14 8.63 -32.57
CA ILE A 2 2.42 8.19 -31.37
C ILE A 2 1.73 9.40 -30.71
N ARG A 3 0.48 9.26 -30.28
CA ARG A 3 -0.25 10.32 -29.55
C ARG A 3 0.44 10.68 -28.23
N PRO A 4 0.46 11.98 -27.87
CA PRO A 4 1.10 12.43 -26.63
C PRO A 4 0.44 11.84 -25.37
N ALA A 5 -0.86 11.57 -25.40
CA ALA A 5 -1.58 10.94 -24.29
C ALA A 5 -1.05 9.52 -23.98
N LEU A 6 -0.68 8.74 -25.01
CA LEU A 6 -0.17 7.38 -24.84
C LEU A 6 1.27 7.39 -24.31
N THR A 7 2.09 8.35 -24.74
CA THR A 7 3.43 8.57 -24.18
C THR A 7 3.34 9.04 -22.72
N ALA A 8 2.45 9.99 -22.42
CA ALA A 8 2.22 10.45 -21.06
C ALA A 8 1.75 9.32 -20.14
N TRP A 9 0.85 8.44 -20.62
CA TRP A 9 0.43 7.26 -19.89
C TRP A 9 1.62 6.36 -19.56
N ARG A 10 2.48 6.07 -20.54
CA ARG A 10 3.71 5.28 -20.33
C ARG A 10 4.59 5.88 -19.25
N ASP A 11 4.80 7.19 -19.28
CA ASP A 11 5.66 7.88 -18.32
C ASP A 11 5.08 7.81 -16.91
N VAL A 12 3.77 8.00 -16.76
CA VAL A 12 3.08 7.85 -15.47
C VAL A 12 3.15 6.40 -14.98
N THR A 13 2.95 5.41 -15.86
CA THR A 13 3.12 3.99 -15.53
C THR A 13 4.53 3.69 -15.01
N MET A 14 5.58 4.23 -15.64
CA MET A 14 6.96 4.03 -15.18
C MET A 14 7.23 4.67 -13.82
N LYS A 15 6.73 5.90 -13.59
CA LYS A 15 6.87 6.58 -12.28
C LYS A 15 6.16 5.82 -11.18
N LEU A 16 4.96 5.32 -11.46
CA LEU A 16 4.17 4.54 -10.52
C LEU A 16 4.90 3.24 -10.14
N LEU A 17 5.41 2.49 -11.13
CA LEU A 17 6.23 1.29 -10.89
C LEU A 17 7.47 1.58 -10.04
N ALA A 18 8.19 2.65 -10.35
CA ALA A 18 9.40 3.03 -9.61
C ALA A 18 9.09 3.36 -8.15
N LEU A 19 7.96 4.03 -7.90
CA LEU A 19 7.53 4.41 -6.56
C LEU A 19 7.00 3.20 -5.77
N SER A 20 6.18 2.35 -6.39
CA SER A 20 5.61 1.17 -5.71
C SER A 20 6.66 0.10 -5.38
N ALA A 21 7.70 -0.04 -6.20
CA ALA A 21 8.79 -1.00 -5.96
C ALA A 21 9.78 -0.51 -4.87
N LYS A 22 9.75 0.77 -4.51
CA LYS A 22 10.67 1.33 -3.52
C LYS A 22 10.24 0.91 -2.11
N LYS A 23 11.18 0.34 -1.35
CA LYS A 23 10.99 0.17 0.10
C LYS A 23 10.88 1.55 0.74
N THR A 24 9.69 1.86 1.24
CA THR A 24 9.36 3.17 1.81
C THR A 24 9.36 3.05 3.34
N SER A 25 10.03 3.99 4.02
CA SER A 25 9.97 4.09 5.49
C SER A 25 8.57 4.55 5.94
N GLU A 26 8.25 4.42 7.24
CA GLU A 26 6.96 4.91 7.77
C GLU A 26 6.74 6.40 7.46
N GLU A 27 7.79 7.21 7.60
CA GLU A 27 7.74 8.68 7.39
C GLU A 27 7.48 9.06 5.93
N GLN A 28 7.96 8.25 4.98
CA GLN A 28 7.80 8.51 3.54
C GLN A 28 6.56 7.84 2.96
N ARG A 29 5.86 7.01 3.74
CA ARG A 29 4.74 6.21 3.27
C ARG A 29 3.57 7.08 2.85
N ASP A 30 3.23 8.09 3.65
CA ASP A 30 2.09 8.97 3.37
C ASP A 30 2.33 9.78 2.09
N GLU A 31 3.55 10.31 1.90
CA GLU A 31 3.95 11.00 0.66
C GLU A 31 3.92 10.07 -0.56
N ALA A 32 4.38 8.82 -0.39
CA ALA A 32 4.33 7.81 -1.45
C ALA A 32 2.89 7.45 -1.82
N ILE A 33 1.97 7.32 -0.86
CA ILE A 33 0.55 7.06 -1.11
C ILE A 33 -0.06 8.22 -1.90
N LEU A 34 0.14 9.46 -1.44
CA LEU A 34 -0.38 10.65 -2.13
C LEU A 34 0.13 10.76 -3.57
N SER A 35 1.41 10.43 -3.77
CA SER A 35 2.01 10.44 -5.12
C SER A 35 1.42 9.34 -6.01
N ILE A 36 1.21 8.12 -5.47
CA ILE A 36 0.55 7.03 -6.20
C ILE A 36 -0.88 7.43 -6.58
N GLU A 37 -1.65 8.00 -5.65
CA GLU A 37 -3.01 8.49 -5.91
C GLU A 37 -3.02 9.55 -7.00
N GLY A 38 -2.11 10.52 -6.95
CA GLY A 38 -1.97 11.52 -8.01
C GLY A 38 -1.65 10.91 -9.39
N PHE A 39 -0.79 9.89 -9.44
CA PHE A 39 -0.50 9.18 -10.69
C PHE A 39 -1.70 8.38 -11.22
N LEU A 40 -2.54 7.82 -10.34
CA LEU A 40 -3.77 7.14 -10.74
C LEU A 40 -4.80 8.14 -11.28
N ASP A 41 -4.96 9.29 -10.63
CA ASP A 41 -5.84 10.37 -11.12
C ASP A 41 -5.40 10.89 -12.49
N ASP A 42 -4.09 11.05 -12.71
CA ASP A 42 -3.56 11.48 -14.00
C ASP A 42 -3.81 10.45 -15.10
N ARG A 43 -3.75 9.15 -14.78
CA ARG A 43 -4.14 8.09 -15.71
C ARG A 43 -5.63 8.17 -16.04
N ASP A 44 -6.50 8.33 -15.06
CA ASP A 44 -7.94 8.45 -15.31
C ASP A 44 -8.27 9.62 -16.24
N LYS A 45 -7.57 10.75 -16.11
CA LYS A 45 -7.70 11.90 -17.02
C LYS A 45 -7.19 11.61 -18.44
N LEU A 46 -6.15 10.78 -18.58
CA LEU A 46 -5.56 10.42 -19.87
C LEU A 46 -6.36 9.35 -20.63
N GLN A 47 -7.03 8.45 -19.90
CA GLN A 47 -7.81 7.34 -20.46
C GLN A 47 -8.78 7.73 -21.59
N PRO A 48 -9.62 8.79 -21.47
CA PRO A 48 -10.54 9.19 -22.54
C PRO A 48 -9.84 9.66 -23.82
N HIS A 49 -8.57 10.06 -23.74
CA HIS A 49 -7.78 10.48 -24.90
C HIS A 49 -7.13 9.31 -25.64
N ILE A 50 -7.22 8.08 -25.10
CA ILE A 50 -6.68 6.86 -25.68
C ILE A 50 -7.84 6.03 -26.25
N ALA A 51 -8.40 6.48 -27.37
CA ALA A 51 -9.51 5.82 -28.06
C ALA A 51 -9.15 5.41 -29.50
N ALA A 52 -9.85 4.40 -30.03
CA ALA A 52 -9.70 3.96 -31.42
C ALA A 52 -10.12 5.08 -32.41
N PRO A 53 -9.60 5.08 -33.66
CA PRO A 53 -8.70 4.09 -34.27
C PRO A 53 -7.24 4.29 -33.84
N PHE A 54 -6.49 3.19 -33.70
CA PHE A 54 -5.06 3.21 -33.37
C PHE A 54 -4.21 3.02 -34.62
N THR A 55 -3.05 3.68 -34.66
CA THR A 55 -2.02 3.41 -35.66
C THR A 55 -1.21 2.15 -35.28
N PRO A 56 -0.53 1.48 -36.23
CA PRO A 56 0.27 0.28 -35.95
C PRO A 56 1.33 0.49 -34.85
N GLU A 57 1.92 1.69 -34.80
CA GLU A 57 2.89 2.09 -33.78
C GLU A 57 2.26 2.20 -32.38
N GLU A 58 1.04 2.73 -32.30
CA GLU A 58 0.28 2.83 -31.05
C GLU A 58 -0.21 1.47 -30.58
N GLU A 59 -0.59 0.57 -31.49
CA GLU A 59 -0.95 -0.80 -31.13
C GLU A 59 0.25 -1.58 -30.56
N ALA A 60 1.44 -1.40 -31.16
CA ALA A 60 2.66 -2.01 -30.64
C ALA A 60 2.97 -1.51 -29.23
N LEU A 61 2.92 -0.19 -29.01
CA LEU A 61 3.14 0.39 -27.69
C LEU A 61 2.04 -0.02 -26.68
N GLY A 62 0.78 -0.06 -27.11
CA GLY A 62 -0.34 -0.51 -26.29
C GLY A 62 -0.16 -1.95 -25.79
N LYS A 63 0.35 -2.85 -26.64
CA LYS A 63 0.68 -4.23 -26.23
C LYS A 63 1.78 -4.27 -25.17
N GLU A 64 2.77 -3.39 -25.23
CA GLU A 64 3.78 -3.25 -24.18
C GLU A 64 3.19 -2.70 -22.88
N LEU A 65 2.33 -1.68 -22.98
CA LEU A 65 1.66 -1.07 -21.84
C LEU A 65 0.76 -2.06 -21.10
N VAL A 66 0.01 -2.92 -21.81
CA VAL A 66 -0.81 -3.97 -21.19
C VAL A 66 0.05 -4.96 -20.38
N LYS A 67 1.26 -5.28 -20.86
CA LYS A 67 2.20 -6.12 -20.08
C LYS A 67 2.68 -5.40 -18.83
N LEU A 68 3.00 -4.10 -18.94
CA LEU A 68 3.40 -3.28 -17.80
C LEU A 68 2.27 -3.12 -16.77
N GLU A 69 1.01 -3.08 -17.20
CA GLU A 69 -0.15 -2.98 -16.31
C GLU A 69 -0.23 -4.17 -15.35
N THR A 70 0.12 -5.36 -15.83
CA THR A 70 0.18 -6.56 -14.97
C THR A 70 1.23 -6.42 -13.87
N ASN A 71 2.35 -5.75 -14.17
CA ASN A 71 3.39 -5.48 -13.19
C ASN A 71 2.95 -4.39 -12.21
N VAL A 72 2.28 -3.34 -12.69
CA VAL A 72 1.71 -2.28 -11.86
C VAL A 72 0.77 -2.86 -10.81
N GLN A 73 -0.17 -3.70 -11.23
CA GLN A 73 -1.12 -4.34 -10.32
C GLN A 73 -0.42 -5.15 -9.23
N LYS A 74 0.59 -5.94 -9.60
CA LYS A 74 1.38 -6.73 -8.65
C LYS A 74 2.11 -5.86 -7.64
N GLU A 75 2.80 -4.82 -8.10
CA GLU A 75 3.57 -3.93 -7.22
C GLU A 75 2.66 -3.14 -6.28
N LEU A 76 1.51 -2.64 -6.75
CA LEU A 76 0.53 -1.97 -5.90
C LEU A 76 -0.07 -2.92 -4.85
N ASP A 77 -0.35 -4.18 -5.22
CA ASP A 77 -0.82 -5.19 -4.27
C ASP A 77 0.24 -5.50 -3.21
N LEU A 78 1.51 -5.63 -3.60
CA LEU A 78 2.62 -5.84 -2.68
C LEU A 78 2.79 -4.64 -1.73
N PHE A 79 2.75 -3.42 -2.27
CA PHE A 79 2.81 -2.19 -1.49
C PHE A 79 1.68 -2.12 -0.47
N ARG A 80 0.44 -2.38 -0.89
CA ARG A 80 -0.73 -2.44 0.01
C ARG A 80 -0.58 -3.49 1.11
N ARG A 81 -0.05 -4.68 0.77
CA ARG A 81 0.20 -5.74 1.75
C ARG A 81 1.26 -5.32 2.77
N GLN A 82 2.33 -4.67 2.33
CA GLN A 82 3.36 -4.15 3.21
C GLN A 82 2.77 -3.17 4.24
N ILE A 83 1.95 -2.23 3.79
CA ILE A 83 1.24 -1.29 4.67
C ILE A 83 0.40 -2.03 5.72
N ARG A 84 -0.36 -3.06 5.30
CA ARG A 84 -1.20 -3.85 6.22
C ARG A 84 -0.36 -4.59 7.27
N VAL A 85 0.77 -5.18 6.87
CA VAL A 85 1.70 -5.85 7.79
C VAL A 85 2.24 -4.86 8.81
N ASP A 86 2.63 -3.66 8.37
CA ASP A 86 3.18 -2.62 9.26
C ASP A 86 2.13 -2.15 10.29
N ILE A 87 0.88 -1.95 9.86
CA ILE A 87 -0.25 -1.65 10.77
C ILE A 87 -0.45 -2.78 11.80
N SER A 88 -0.38 -4.04 11.37
CA SER A 88 -0.58 -5.18 12.26
C SER A 88 0.58 -5.36 13.26
N GLY A 89 1.80 -5.05 12.81
CA GLY A 89 3.01 -5.07 13.63
C GLY A 89 3.00 -4.00 14.72
N THR A 90 2.58 -2.77 14.40
CA THR A 90 2.46 -1.68 15.39
C THR A 90 1.40 -1.98 16.47
N GLN A 91 0.28 -2.60 16.09
CA GLN A 91 -0.75 -3.05 17.05
C GLN A 91 -0.22 -4.17 17.98
N SER A 92 0.49 -5.15 17.43
CA SER A 92 1.07 -6.25 18.20
C SER A 92 2.11 -5.77 19.22
N LYS A 93 2.97 -4.78 18.84
CA LYS A 93 3.93 -4.16 19.77
C LYS A 93 3.23 -3.46 20.95
N LYS A 94 2.12 -2.75 20.71
CA LYS A 94 1.31 -2.13 21.78
C LYS A 94 0.65 -3.17 22.70
N GLY A 95 0.14 -4.26 22.13
CA GLY A 95 -0.45 -5.36 22.89
C GLY A 95 0.57 -6.06 23.80
N ASN A 96 1.76 -6.35 23.27
CA ASN A 96 2.82 -7.01 24.05
C ASN A 96 3.36 -6.11 25.18
N MET A 97 3.46 -4.80 24.95
CA MET A 97 3.86 -3.85 25.99
C MET A 97 2.85 -3.78 27.15
N LYS A 98 1.55 -3.90 26.88
CA LYS A 98 0.51 -4.02 27.92
C LYS A 98 0.60 -5.32 28.73
N ASN A 99 0.96 -6.43 28.09
CA ASN A 99 1.13 -7.72 28.78
C ASN A 99 2.36 -7.74 29.69
N TYR A 100 3.45 -7.04 29.30
CA TYR A 100 4.64 -6.90 30.14
C TYR A 100 4.45 -5.95 31.34
N LEU A 101 3.50 -5.01 31.28
CA LEU A 101 3.19 -4.09 32.38
C LEU A 101 2.26 -4.72 33.44
N ASN A 102 1.79 -5.95 33.25
CA ASN A 102 0.89 -6.59 34.20
C ASN A 102 1.36 -7.95 34.74
N PRO A 103 2.56 -8.02 35.38
CA PRO A 103 3.02 -9.24 36.03
C PRO A 103 2.28 -9.58 37.34
N TYR A 104 1.31 -8.78 37.78
CA TYR A 104 0.62 -8.96 39.07
C TYR A 104 -0.92 -9.03 39.02
N SER A 105 -1.58 -8.87 37.87
CA SER A 105 -3.06 -8.96 37.83
C SER A 105 -3.61 -10.37 37.93
N ASN A 106 -2.76 -11.41 37.96
CA ASN A 106 -3.20 -12.78 38.26
C ASN A 106 -2.84 -13.22 39.68
N VAL A 107 -2.71 -12.29 40.63
CA VAL A 107 -2.96 -12.64 42.03
C VAL A 107 -4.47 -12.75 42.17
N ALA A 108 -4.99 -13.95 41.90
CA ALA A 108 -6.27 -14.38 42.41
C ALA A 108 -6.19 -14.27 43.93
N ARG A 109 -6.61 -13.11 44.44
CA ARG A 109 -6.81 -12.85 45.86
C ARG A 109 -8.04 -13.65 46.24
N ASP A 110 -7.83 -14.94 46.52
CA ASP A 110 -8.81 -15.77 47.18
C ASP A 110 -9.03 -15.18 48.57
N GLY A 111 -10.04 -14.32 48.66
CA GLY A 111 -10.42 -13.62 49.86
C GLY A 111 -11.12 -14.58 50.80
N THR A 112 -10.37 -15.43 51.49
CA THR A 112 -10.89 -16.13 52.67
C THR A 112 -10.52 -15.31 53.90
N PHE A 113 -11.47 -14.48 54.33
CA PHE A 113 -11.50 -13.92 55.69
C PHE A 113 -11.56 -15.09 56.68
N TYR A 114 -10.53 -15.24 57.51
CA TYR A 114 -10.68 -15.95 58.79
C TYR A 114 -10.84 -14.89 59.88
N ASP A 115 -12.11 -14.59 60.19
CA ASP A 115 -12.48 -14.06 61.50
C ASP A 115 -12.97 -15.25 62.32
N THR A 116 -12.19 -15.66 63.31
CA THR A 116 -12.75 -16.13 64.58
C THR A 116 -11.74 -15.84 65.68
N LYS A 117 -12.12 -14.90 66.54
CA LYS A 117 -11.64 -14.80 67.91
C LYS A 117 -12.07 -16.01 68.75
N GLN A 118 -11.25 -16.27 69.77
CA GLN A 118 -11.34 -17.25 70.88
C GLN A 118 -10.78 -18.64 70.61
#